data_AF-A0A6G1M4S8-F1
#
_entry.id   AF-A0A6G1M4S8-F1
#
_cell.length_a   1.000
_cell.length_b   1.000
_cell.length_c   1.000
_cell.angle_alpha   90.00
_cell.angle_beta   90.00
_cell.angle_gamma   90.00
#
_symmetry.space_group_name_H-M   'P 1'
#
loop_
_entity.id
_entity.type
_entity.pdbx_description
1 polymer ?
#
loop_
_entity_poly.entity_id
_entity_poly.type
_entity_poly.pdbx_seq_one_letter_code
_entity_poly.pdbx_strand_id
1 'polypeptide(L)'
;MKYSFALSALALICGSSAQQALWGQCGGIGWTGATNCVAGAACSTLNPYYAQCLSAAGQPTTTPATTPRTTTPATTPATTRTTTRATGGVGNPVTINGNPFAGRKQHFNAYYSSEIYNLAVPSLVAAGKASLTAAAKAVATVPTFVWFDTIDKLSQLEGHLNDIRAKRATGEDTLGIFVVYDLPDRDCAALASNGELSIANNGVNIYKTQYIDPMVAIFKRYPDIPLALVIEPDSVANMITNMGTAKCANAKSAYEECISYAVQKLNLPNIAMYLDAGHAGWLGWPDNLAKSGPYYANIYKNAGSPASFRGLATNVANYNAWSISTCPPYTQGASICDEKRYINAFGPLLRQNGWDAHFIVDQGRSGKQPTGQGQWGDWCNAIGTGFGIRPDTATNDALLDAFVWIKPGGECDGTSDTSAVRYDSHCGSSSSLKPAPEAGTWFQAYFEQLLVNANPSFP
;
A
#
# COMPACT_ATOMS: atom_id res chain seq x y z
N MET A 1 -63.79 26.77 39.11
CA MET A 1 -63.18 27.95 39.78
C MET A 1 -61.86 27.53 40.40
N LYS A 2 -60.83 28.39 40.25
CA LYS A 2 -59.49 28.41 40.91
C LYS A 2 -58.37 27.67 40.15
N TYR A 3 -57.62 28.37 39.30
CA TYR A 3 -56.36 29.15 39.53
C TYR A 3 -55.15 28.21 39.76
N SER A 4 -54.34 27.96 38.72
CA SER A 4 -53.04 28.61 38.42
C SER A 4 -51.92 28.32 39.44
N PHE A 5 -50.82 27.71 38.98
CA PHE A 5 -49.46 28.29 39.05
C PHE A 5 -48.48 27.40 38.27
N ALA A 6 -47.94 27.93 37.17
CA ALA A 6 -46.80 27.37 36.44
C ALA A 6 -45.50 27.90 37.05
N LEU A 7 -44.59 27.01 37.42
CA LEU A 7 -43.19 27.37 37.72
C LEU A 7 -42.32 26.95 36.53
N SER A 8 -41.83 27.94 35.79
CA SER A 8 -40.77 27.77 34.79
C SER A 8 -39.41 27.87 35.49
N ALA A 9 -38.69 26.75 35.57
CA ALA A 9 -37.28 26.74 35.96
C ALA A 9 -36.42 26.94 34.71
N LEU A 10 -35.80 28.11 34.57
CA LEU A 10 -34.81 28.38 33.54
C LEU A 10 -33.45 27.86 34.03
N ALA A 11 -33.02 26.70 33.52
CA ALA A 11 -31.66 26.21 33.73
C ALA A 11 -30.70 26.98 32.81
N LEU A 12 -29.79 27.77 33.38
CA LEU A 12 -28.63 28.28 32.65
C LEU A 12 -27.69 27.10 32.37
N ILE A 13 -27.72 26.59 31.14
CA ILE A 13 -26.69 25.69 30.63
C ILE A 13 -25.51 26.57 30.23
N CYS A 14 -24.46 26.62 31.06
CA CYS A 14 -23.14 27.03 30.58
C CYS A 14 -22.69 25.96 29.58
N GLY A 15 -22.82 26.23 28.29
CA GLY A 15 -22.23 25.41 27.25
C GLY A 15 -20.71 25.52 27.33
N SER A 16 -20.07 24.60 28.05
CA SER A 16 -18.64 24.36 27.89
C SER A 16 -18.43 23.99 26.42
N SER A 17 -17.88 24.91 25.62
CA SER A 17 -17.44 24.58 24.26
C SER A 17 -16.34 23.53 24.42
N ALA A 18 -16.67 22.25 24.15
CA ALA A 18 -15.66 21.19 24.21
C ALA A 18 -14.52 21.58 23.26
N GLN A 19 -13.34 21.82 23.82
CA GLN A 19 -12.13 22.03 23.02
C GLN A 19 -11.58 20.67 22.63
N GLN A 20 -11.18 20.54 21.37
CA GLN A 20 -10.58 19.34 20.85
C GLN A 20 -9.11 19.26 21.29
N ALA A 21 -8.70 18.10 21.78
CA ALA A 21 -7.33 17.84 22.19
C ALA A 21 -6.36 18.03 21.01
N LEU A 22 -5.08 18.26 21.33
CA LEU A 22 -4.03 18.27 20.31
C LEU A 22 -4.07 16.93 19.56
N TRP A 23 -4.03 16.98 18.23
CA TRP A 23 -4.22 15.89 17.27
C TRP A 23 -5.65 15.33 17.15
N GLY A 24 -6.64 15.89 17.84
CA GLY A 24 -8.03 15.50 17.65
C GLY A 24 -8.66 16.10 16.38
N GLN A 25 -9.70 15.45 15.85
CA GLN A 25 -10.45 15.96 14.70
C GLN A 25 -11.24 17.22 15.10
N CYS A 26 -11.02 18.30 14.35
CA CYS A 26 -11.60 19.62 14.58
C CYS A 26 -12.44 20.12 13.40
N GLY A 27 -12.65 19.29 12.37
CA GLY A 27 -13.46 19.66 11.23
C GLY A 27 -13.51 18.58 10.15
N GLY A 28 -14.18 18.90 9.05
CA GLY A 28 -14.48 17.99 7.95
C GLY A 28 -15.96 17.92 7.63
N ILE A 29 -16.32 17.65 6.37
CA ILE A 29 -17.68 17.39 5.93
C ILE A 29 -18.26 16.24 6.75
N GLY A 30 -19.39 16.51 7.42
CA GLY A 30 -20.08 15.54 8.29
C GLY A 30 -19.59 15.52 9.75
N TRP A 31 -18.55 16.28 10.11
CA TRP A 31 -18.08 16.38 11.49
C TRP A 31 -19.05 17.22 12.34
N THR A 32 -19.55 16.62 13.43
CA THR A 32 -20.48 17.27 14.40
C THR A 32 -19.84 17.51 15.77
N GLY A 33 -18.56 17.18 15.93
CA GLY A 33 -17.81 17.34 17.17
C GLY A 33 -17.18 18.71 17.36
N ALA A 34 -16.31 18.82 18.36
CA ALA A 34 -15.58 20.05 18.69
C ALA A 34 -14.79 20.59 17.49
N THR A 35 -14.88 21.91 17.22
CA THR A 35 -14.16 22.58 16.13
C THR A 35 -13.02 23.49 16.60
N ASN A 36 -13.01 23.82 17.89
CA ASN A 36 -11.98 24.64 18.51
C ASN A 36 -10.92 23.76 19.14
N CYS A 37 -9.64 24.03 18.86
CA CYS A 37 -8.53 23.29 19.46
C CYS A 37 -8.15 23.80 20.86
N VAL A 38 -7.52 22.95 21.66
CA VAL A 38 -6.86 23.35 22.92
C VAL A 38 -5.81 24.45 22.67
N ALA A 39 -5.53 25.25 23.70
CA ALA A 39 -4.57 26.35 23.62
C ALA A 39 -3.19 25.86 23.09
N GLY A 40 -2.62 26.60 22.14
CA GLY A 40 -1.36 26.25 21.47
C GLY A 40 -1.51 25.36 20.22
N ALA A 41 -2.75 25.00 19.86
CA ALA A 41 -3.06 24.26 18.64
C ALA A 41 -4.05 25.03 17.74
N ALA A 42 -3.95 24.81 16.43
CA ALA A 42 -4.84 25.37 15.42
C ALA A 42 -5.49 24.25 14.60
N CYS A 43 -6.76 24.44 14.24
CA CYS A 43 -7.47 23.48 13.40
C CYS A 43 -6.99 23.60 11.95
N SER A 44 -6.29 22.58 11.46
CA SER A 44 -5.76 22.54 10.10
C SER A 44 -6.54 21.54 9.27
N THR A 45 -7.17 22.01 8.21
CA THR A 45 -7.87 21.16 7.25
C THR A 45 -6.86 20.33 6.46
N LEU A 46 -6.94 19.01 6.60
CA LEU A 46 -6.09 18.07 5.86
C LEU A 46 -6.75 17.63 4.55
N ASN A 47 -8.08 17.44 4.58
CA ASN A 47 -8.90 17.21 3.40
C ASN A 47 -10.36 17.67 3.67
N PRO A 48 -11.26 17.67 2.67
CA PRO A 48 -12.62 18.15 2.85
C PRO A 48 -13.42 17.45 3.96
N TYR A 49 -13.12 16.19 4.26
CA TYR A 49 -13.80 15.38 5.27
C TYR A 49 -13.08 15.34 6.62
N TYR A 50 -11.89 15.95 6.73
CA TYR A 50 -11.07 15.87 7.94
C TYR A 50 -10.16 17.09 8.14
N ALA A 51 -10.33 17.74 9.29
CA ALA A 51 -9.41 18.75 9.82
C ALA A 51 -8.95 18.33 11.22
N GLN A 52 -7.71 18.65 11.59
CA GLN A 52 -7.08 18.18 12.83
C GLN A 52 -6.40 19.31 13.59
N CYS A 53 -6.44 19.26 14.91
CA CYS A 53 -5.71 20.20 15.76
C CYS A 53 -4.20 19.93 15.73
N LEU A 54 -3.41 20.84 15.14
CA LEU A 54 -1.95 20.75 15.06
C LEU A 54 -1.30 21.85 15.90
N SER A 55 -0.07 21.63 16.40
CA SER A 55 0.64 22.65 17.20
C SER A 55 1.02 23.89 16.38
N ALA A 56 0.85 25.09 16.96
CA ALA A 56 1.12 26.38 16.29
C ALA A 56 2.61 26.79 16.22
N ALA A 57 3.56 25.92 16.58
CA ALA A 57 4.98 26.21 16.54
C ALA A 57 5.54 26.06 15.11
N GLY A 58 5.32 27.07 14.25
CA GLY A 58 5.87 27.04 12.90
C GLY A 58 5.59 28.25 12.00
N GLN A 59 5.14 29.39 12.51
CA GLN A 59 5.08 30.60 11.68
C GLN A 59 6.46 31.25 11.57
N PRO A 60 7.03 31.42 10.34
CA PRO A 60 8.24 32.21 10.15
C PRO A 60 7.89 33.69 10.32
N THR A 61 8.51 34.34 11.30
CA THR A 61 8.52 35.79 11.44
C THR A 61 9.45 36.37 10.37
N THR A 62 8.92 37.29 9.57
CA THR A 62 9.65 38.02 8.53
C THR A 62 10.50 39.13 9.14
N THR A 63 11.78 39.21 8.80
CA THR A 63 12.61 40.41 9.02
C THR A 63 13.69 40.49 7.93
N PRO A 64 14.05 41.70 7.44
CA PRO A 64 14.54 41.89 6.07
C PRO A 64 16.07 41.74 5.89
N ALA A 65 16.42 41.53 4.63
CA ALA A 65 17.73 41.16 4.11
C ALA A 65 18.82 42.23 4.26
N THR A 66 20.05 41.76 4.51
CA THR A 66 21.31 42.46 4.27
C THR A 66 22.23 41.62 3.39
N THR A 67 22.57 42.17 2.23
CA THR A 67 23.63 41.71 1.31
C THR A 67 25.01 41.82 1.96
N PRO A 68 25.97 40.92 1.66
CA PRO A 68 26.96 41.28 0.62
C PRO A 68 27.63 40.13 -0.16
N ARG A 69 27.97 40.51 -1.41
CA ARG A 69 29.23 40.36 -2.17
C ARG A 69 29.81 38.99 -2.53
N THR A 70 29.91 38.85 -3.85
CA THR A 70 30.59 37.91 -4.74
C THR A 70 32.07 37.66 -4.45
N THR A 71 32.50 36.40 -4.54
CA THR A 71 33.81 36.00 -5.09
C THR A 71 33.69 34.67 -5.83
N THR A 72 34.25 34.62 -7.04
CA THR A 72 34.36 33.46 -7.93
C THR A 72 35.65 32.69 -7.62
N PRO A 73 35.70 31.36 -7.86
CA PRO A 73 36.78 30.88 -8.73
C PRO A 73 36.37 29.81 -9.76
N ALA A 74 37.35 29.54 -10.62
CA ALA A 74 37.34 28.97 -11.96
C ALA A 74 36.94 27.48 -12.13
N THR A 75 36.69 27.20 -13.40
CA THR A 75 36.13 26.05 -14.12
C THR A 75 37.05 24.82 -14.24
N THR A 76 36.44 23.62 -14.29
CA THR A 76 36.89 22.49 -15.11
C THR A 76 35.65 21.78 -15.70
N PRO A 77 35.61 21.39 -16.98
CA PRO A 77 34.38 20.95 -17.64
C PRO A 77 34.14 19.46 -17.44
N ALA A 78 33.03 19.10 -16.79
CA ALA A 78 32.44 17.77 -16.85
C ALA A 78 31.28 17.80 -17.85
N THR A 79 31.34 16.92 -18.84
CA THR A 79 30.32 16.76 -19.89
C THR A 79 29.05 16.19 -19.30
N THR A 80 28.19 17.04 -18.75
CA THR A 80 26.85 16.66 -18.30
C THR A 80 25.91 16.68 -19.49
N ARG A 81 25.48 15.50 -19.92
CA ARG A 81 24.41 15.31 -20.88
C ARG A 81 23.10 15.73 -20.21
N THR A 82 22.65 16.95 -20.48
CA THR A 82 21.41 17.51 -19.95
C THR A 82 20.22 16.75 -20.53
N THR A 83 19.67 15.79 -19.79
CA THR A 83 18.28 15.38 -19.98
C THR A 83 17.41 16.39 -19.27
N THR A 84 16.80 17.31 -20.03
CA THR A 84 15.72 18.16 -19.57
C THR A 84 14.56 17.28 -19.12
N ARG A 85 14.48 17.00 -17.81
CA ARG A 85 13.29 16.41 -17.19
C ARG A 85 12.19 17.46 -17.25
N ALA A 86 11.24 17.27 -18.15
CA ALA A 86 9.99 18.02 -18.14
C ALA A 86 9.26 17.68 -16.83
N THR A 87 9.39 18.54 -15.82
CA THR A 87 8.42 18.62 -14.73
C THR A 87 7.13 19.12 -15.36
N GLY A 88 6.28 18.20 -15.80
CA GLY A 88 4.94 18.53 -16.28
C GLY A 88 4.25 19.34 -15.20
N GLY A 89 4.05 20.64 -15.46
CA GLY A 89 3.30 21.52 -14.56
C GLY A 89 1.92 20.97 -14.28
N VAL A 90 1.32 21.39 -13.17
CA VAL A 90 -0.04 20.98 -12.75
C VAL A 90 -1.02 21.07 -13.92
N GLY A 91 -1.75 19.99 -14.20
CA GLY A 91 -2.71 19.92 -15.30
C GLY A 91 -2.15 19.51 -16.65
N ASN A 92 -0.82 19.45 -16.85
CA ASN A 92 -0.24 18.90 -18.08
C ASN A 92 -0.16 17.37 -17.98
N PRO A 93 -0.64 16.62 -19.00
CA PRO A 93 -0.50 15.18 -19.04
C PRO A 93 0.95 14.71 -18.84
N VAL A 94 1.13 13.68 -18.02
CA VAL A 94 2.42 13.02 -17.79
C VAL A 94 2.44 11.70 -18.56
N THR A 95 3.60 11.38 -19.14
CA THR A 95 3.87 10.04 -19.68
C THR A 95 5.01 9.43 -18.89
N ILE A 96 4.80 8.22 -18.37
CA ILE A 96 5.84 7.48 -17.67
C ILE A 96 6.76 6.83 -18.71
N ASN A 97 8.03 7.21 -18.66
CA ASN A 97 9.10 6.58 -19.44
C ASN A 97 10.17 6.07 -18.47
N GLY A 98 10.50 4.78 -18.56
CA GLY A 98 11.45 4.13 -17.64
C GLY A 98 10.86 3.84 -16.25
N ASN A 99 11.70 3.86 -15.22
CA ASN A 99 11.29 3.55 -13.85
C ASN A 99 10.29 4.61 -13.31
N PRO A 100 9.05 4.22 -12.95
CA PRO A 100 8.03 5.16 -12.46
C PRO A 100 8.36 5.77 -11.09
N PHE A 101 9.18 5.12 -10.27
CA PHE A 101 9.55 5.58 -8.93
C PHE A 101 10.75 6.52 -8.93
N ALA A 102 11.62 6.45 -9.94
CA ALA A 102 12.89 7.15 -9.96
C ALA A 102 12.73 8.68 -9.82
N GLY A 103 13.31 9.23 -8.75
CA GLY A 103 13.31 10.66 -8.48
C GLY A 103 11.94 11.24 -8.13
N ARG A 104 10.97 10.41 -7.75
CA ARG A 104 9.62 10.81 -7.30
C ARG A 104 9.42 10.46 -5.83
N LYS A 105 8.60 11.25 -5.14
CA LYS A 105 8.08 10.84 -3.83
C LYS A 105 6.89 9.93 -4.05
N GLN A 106 6.74 8.91 -3.21
CA GLN A 106 5.55 8.06 -3.24
C GLN A 106 4.44 8.73 -2.45
N HIS A 107 3.20 8.61 -2.94
CA HIS A 107 2.02 9.14 -2.28
C HIS A 107 1.87 8.52 -0.90
N PHE A 108 1.36 9.33 0.02
CA PHE A 108 1.23 8.98 1.40
C PHE A 108 -0.16 8.42 1.67
N ASN A 109 -0.22 7.21 2.24
CA ASN A 109 -1.48 6.58 2.62
C ASN A 109 -2.02 7.20 3.93
N ALA A 110 -2.85 8.22 3.77
CA ALA A 110 -3.48 8.92 4.90
C ALA A 110 -4.41 8.02 5.73
N TYR A 111 -4.99 6.97 5.13
CA TYR A 111 -5.83 6.01 5.86
C TYR A 111 -4.98 5.22 6.87
N TYR A 112 -3.91 4.58 6.40
CA TYR A 112 -2.99 3.83 7.26
C TYR A 112 -2.34 4.72 8.34
N SER A 113 -1.99 5.96 7.98
CA SER A 113 -1.56 6.96 8.96
C SER A 113 -2.59 7.21 10.04
N SER A 114 -3.87 7.32 9.66
CA SER A 114 -4.95 7.57 10.60
C SER A 114 -5.14 6.40 11.56
N GLU A 115 -4.99 5.15 11.09
CA GLU A 115 -5.02 3.98 11.97
C GLU A 115 -3.89 4.05 13.01
N ILE A 116 -2.67 4.40 12.60
CA ILE A 116 -1.56 4.52 13.53
C ILE A 116 -1.81 5.61 14.57
N TYR A 117 -2.26 6.80 14.15
CA TYR A 117 -2.49 7.91 15.08
C TYR A 117 -3.73 7.73 15.96
N ASN A 118 -4.77 7.02 15.50
CA ASN A 118 -6.02 6.86 16.23
C ASN A 118 -6.07 5.56 17.05
N LEU A 119 -5.34 4.53 16.66
CA LEU A 119 -5.40 3.19 17.28
C LEU A 119 -4.08 2.87 18.00
N ALA A 120 -2.95 3.01 17.31
CA ALA A 120 -1.67 2.55 17.83
C ALA A 120 -1.01 3.52 18.81
N VAL A 121 -0.88 4.78 18.44
CA VAL A 121 -0.23 5.82 19.25
C VAL A 121 -0.92 5.95 20.61
N PRO A 122 -2.26 6.03 20.72
CA PRO A 122 -2.93 6.11 22.01
C PRO A 122 -2.70 4.85 22.87
N SER A 123 -2.74 3.67 22.26
CA SER A 123 -2.49 2.40 22.94
C SER A 123 -1.06 2.34 23.51
N LEU A 124 -0.07 2.72 22.72
CA LEU A 124 1.34 2.75 23.11
C LEU A 124 1.64 3.78 24.20
N VAL A 125 1.03 4.96 24.12
CA VAL A 125 1.14 6.01 25.14
C VAL A 125 0.54 5.54 26.46
N ALA A 126 -0.66 4.95 26.43
CA ALA A 126 -1.32 4.41 27.63
C ALA A 126 -0.49 3.29 28.28
N ALA A 127 0.25 2.50 27.48
CA ALA A 127 1.16 1.48 27.94
C ALA A 127 2.55 1.98 28.37
N GLY A 128 2.81 3.30 28.34
CA GLY A 128 4.11 3.88 28.70
C GLY A 128 5.26 3.58 27.73
N LYS A 129 4.95 3.15 26.49
CA LYS A 129 5.93 2.71 25.48
C LYS A 129 6.42 3.89 24.64
N ALA A 130 7.18 4.81 25.25
CA ALA A 130 7.62 6.05 24.61
C ALA A 130 8.41 5.85 23.31
N SER A 131 9.41 4.95 23.29
CA SER A 131 10.20 4.67 22.09
C SER A 131 9.36 4.07 20.96
N LEU A 132 8.46 3.13 21.27
CA LEU A 132 7.55 2.57 20.26
C LEU A 132 6.52 3.59 19.78
N THR A 133 6.13 4.56 20.62
CA THR A 133 5.27 5.67 20.20
C THR A 133 5.97 6.55 19.17
N ALA A 134 7.25 6.89 19.39
CA ALA A 134 8.06 7.64 18.42
C ALA A 134 8.21 6.85 17.11
N ALA A 135 8.54 5.56 17.21
CA ALA A 135 8.65 4.66 16.07
C ALA A 135 7.33 4.54 15.28
N ALA A 136 6.19 4.42 15.96
CA ALA A 136 4.87 4.39 15.35
C ALA A 136 4.60 5.67 14.53
N LYS A 137 4.88 6.85 15.09
CA LYS A 137 4.75 8.12 14.38
C LYS A 137 5.67 8.20 13.16
N ALA A 138 6.87 7.63 13.24
CA ALA A 138 7.76 7.54 12.10
C ALA A 138 7.23 6.59 11.01
N VAL A 139 6.66 5.43 11.38
CA VAL A 139 5.96 4.52 10.45
C VAL A 139 4.82 5.25 9.74
N ALA A 140 4.07 6.07 10.46
CA ALA A 140 3.02 6.92 9.90
C ALA A 140 3.53 8.01 8.95
N THR A 141 4.79 7.97 8.50
CA THR A 141 5.29 8.83 7.40
C THR A 141 5.86 8.00 6.24
N VAL A 142 5.94 6.67 6.38
CA VAL A 142 6.42 5.76 5.36
C VAL A 142 5.30 5.52 4.34
N PRO A 143 5.55 5.73 3.03
CA PRO A 143 4.53 5.51 2.01
C PRO A 143 4.19 4.02 1.91
N THR A 144 2.89 3.71 1.93
CA THR A 144 2.34 2.38 1.68
C THR A 144 1.31 2.44 0.56
N PHE A 145 1.09 1.34 -0.14
CA PHE A 145 0.05 1.29 -1.18
C PHE A 145 -1.33 1.42 -0.54
N VAL A 146 -2.25 2.11 -1.24
CA VAL A 146 -3.68 2.13 -0.86
C VAL A 146 -4.40 1.01 -1.61
N TRP A 147 -5.12 0.17 -0.88
CA TRP A 147 -5.83 -0.98 -1.44
C TRP A 147 -7.27 -0.61 -1.81
N PHE A 148 -7.62 -0.81 -3.07
CA PHE A 148 -9.01 -0.77 -3.53
C PHE A 148 -9.56 -2.19 -3.59
N ASP A 149 -9.74 -2.80 -2.41
CA ASP A 149 -10.16 -4.20 -2.25
C ASP A 149 -11.69 -4.40 -2.22
N THR A 150 -12.45 -3.34 -2.51
CA THR A 150 -13.89 -3.32 -2.77
C THR A 150 -14.24 -2.18 -3.73
N ILE A 151 -15.39 -2.27 -4.41
CA ILE A 151 -16.01 -1.22 -5.22
C ILE A 151 -16.26 0.04 -4.40
N ASP A 152 -16.75 -0.09 -3.17
CA ASP A 152 -17.08 1.06 -2.31
C ASP A 152 -15.85 1.95 -2.04
N LYS A 153 -14.64 1.37 -1.97
CA LYS A 153 -13.41 2.14 -1.77
C LYS A 153 -13.07 3.04 -2.96
N LEU A 154 -13.62 2.81 -4.16
CA LEU A 154 -13.39 3.70 -5.30
C LEU A 154 -13.85 5.14 -5.05
N SER A 155 -14.81 5.34 -4.14
CA SER A 155 -15.24 6.67 -3.68
C SER A 155 -14.10 7.51 -3.09
N GLN A 156 -13.05 6.88 -2.58
CA GLN A 156 -11.89 7.53 -1.97
C GLN A 156 -10.81 7.91 -2.99
N LEU A 157 -10.85 7.33 -4.20
CA LEU A 157 -9.78 7.46 -5.19
C LEU A 157 -9.54 8.91 -5.62
N GLU A 158 -10.60 9.67 -5.87
CA GLU A 158 -10.46 11.10 -6.22
C GLU A 158 -9.87 11.92 -5.07
N GLY A 159 -10.15 11.56 -3.82
CA GLY A 159 -9.54 12.20 -2.66
C GLY A 159 -8.01 12.06 -2.68
N HIS A 160 -7.51 10.85 -2.93
CA HIS A 160 -6.07 10.60 -3.06
C HIS A 160 -5.45 11.33 -4.25
N LEU A 161 -6.11 11.30 -5.41
CA LEU A 161 -5.61 11.98 -6.61
C LEU A 161 -5.59 13.51 -6.44
N ASN A 162 -6.58 14.10 -5.76
CA ASN A 162 -6.58 15.52 -5.45
C ASN A 162 -5.45 15.92 -4.48
N ASP A 163 -5.17 15.10 -3.46
CA ASP A 163 -4.04 15.33 -2.56
C ASP A 163 -2.70 15.27 -3.30
N ILE A 164 -2.53 14.29 -4.18
CA ILE A 164 -1.34 14.19 -5.06
C ILE A 164 -1.22 15.43 -5.95
N ARG A 165 -2.31 15.86 -6.58
CA ARG A 165 -2.32 17.07 -7.43
C ARG A 165 -1.94 18.32 -6.62
N ALA A 166 -2.43 18.44 -5.39
CA ALA A 166 -2.08 19.55 -4.50
C ALA A 166 -0.59 19.58 -4.15
N LYS A 167 0.02 18.43 -3.85
CA LYS A 167 1.48 18.30 -3.63
C LYS A 167 2.29 18.63 -4.88
N ARG A 168 1.84 18.16 -6.04
CA ARG A 168 2.45 18.52 -7.34
C ARG A 168 2.36 20.02 -7.63
N ALA A 169 1.30 20.68 -7.19
CA ALA A 169 1.15 22.12 -7.32
C ALA A 169 2.13 22.96 -6.51
N THR A 170 2.73 22.38 -5.46
CA THR A 170 3.79 23.04 -4.68
C THR A 170 5.20 22.63 -5.13
N GLY A 171 5.31 21.88 -6.24
CA GLY A 171 6.59 21.45 -6.83
C GLY A 171 7.07 20.07 -6.41
N GLU A 172 6.28 19.30 -5.64
CA GLU A 172 6.62 17.92 -5.28
C GLU A 172 6.23 16.94 -6.40
N ASP A 173 7.19 16.23 -6.98
CA ASP A 173 6.87 15.16 -7.95
C ASP A 173 6.40 13.89 -7.22
N THR A 174 5.12 13.87 -6.85
CA THR A 174 4.48 12.76 -6.14
C THR A 174 3.86 11.75 -7.12
N LEU A 175 4.10 10.45 -6.89
CA LEU A 175 3.59 9.26 -7.58
C LEU A 175 2.46 8.62 -6.77
N GLY A 176 1.27 8.41 -7.36
CA GLY A 176 0.23 7.61 -6.72
C GLY A 176 0.58 6.12 -6.71
N ILE A 177 0.37 5.43 -5.60
CA ILE A 177 0.66 4.00 -5.43
C ILE A 177 -0.58 3.26 -4.91
N PHE A 178 -1.17 2.40 -5.75
CA PHE A 178 -2.47 1.79 -5.48
C PHE A 178 -2.49 0.29 -5.79
N VAL A 179 -3.32 -0.47 -5.10
CA VAL A 179 -3.59 -1.89 -5.40
C VAL A 179 -4.98 -2.03 -5.99
N VAL A 180 -5.07 -2.70 -7.14
CA VAL A 180 -6.30 -3.21 -7.75
C VAL A 180 -6.47 -4.64 -7.25
N TYR A 181 -7.53 -4.95 -6.52
CA TYR A 181 -7.66 -6.25 -5.85
C TYR A 181 -9.13 -6.61 -5.57
N ASP A 182 -9.92 -6.91 -6.59
CA ASP A 182 -11.35 -7.23 -6.39
C ASP A 182 -11.89 -8.32 -7.33
N LEU A 183 -11.03 -9.24 -7.77
CA LEU A 183 -11.45 -10.34 -8.63
C LEU A 183 -12.66 -11.13 -8.06
N PRO A 184 -13.57 -11.60 -8.94
CA PRO A 184 -14.63 -12.51 -8.51
C PRO A 184 -14.08 -13.85 -8.06
N ASP A 185 -14.62 -14.42 -6.99
CA ASP A 185 -14.08 -15.62 -6.31
C ASP A 185 -12.60 -15.42 -5.87
N ARG A 186 -12.26 -14.21 -5.39
CA ARG A 186 -10.92 -13.85 -4.88
C ARG A 186 -10.37 -14.87 -3.88
N ASP A 187 -9.04 -14.96 -3.84
CA ASP A 187 -8.26 -15.87 -2.97
C ASP A 187 -8.75 -17.31 -3.11
N CYS A 188 -8.63 -17.85 -4.32
CA CYS A 188 -9.24 -19.12 -4.67
C CYS A 188 -8.67 -20.33 -3.90
N ALA A 189 -7.46 -20.21 -3.34
CA ALA A 189 -6.82 -21.24 -2.54
C ALA A 189 -6.89 -20.99 -1.03
N ALA A 190 -7.32 -19.80 -0.60
CA ALA A 190 -7.59 -19.52 0.80
C ALA A 190 -8.92 -20.16 1.24
N LEU A 191 -9.01 -20.52 2.52
CA LEU A 191 -10.25 -21.02 3.12
C LEU A 191 -11.28 -19.90 3.31
N ALA A 192 -10.83 -18.66 3.38
CA ALA A 192 -11.66 -17.48 3.48
C ALA A 192 -11.08 -16.31 2.69
N SER A 193 -11.98 -15.49 2.13
CA SER A 193 -11.66 -14.23 1.44
C SER A 193 -12.64 -13.16 1.90
N ASN A 194 -12.22 -11.90 1.87
CA ASN A 194 -13.09 -10.72 1.99
C ASN A 194 -13.56 -10.19 0.62
N GLY A 195 -13.32 -10.92 -0.48
CA GLY A 195 -13.80 -10.56 -1.82
C GLY A 195 -15.33 -10.51 -1.87
N GLU A 196 -15.89 -9.41 -2.39
CA GLU A 196 -17.33 -9.21 -2.46
C GLU A 196 -17.97 -9.77 -3.74
N LEU A 197 -17.15 -10.03 -4.75
CA LEU A 197 -17.60 -10.52 -6.05
C LEU A 197 -17.52 -12.04 -6.13
N SER A 198 -18.53 -12.67 -6.71
CA SER A 198 -18.51 -14.09 -7.05
C SER A 198 -18.87 -14.36 -8.50
N ILE A 199 -18.24 -15.37 -9.09
CA ILE A 199 -18.47 -15.73 -10.50
C ILE A 199 -19.94 -16.10 -10.72
N ALA A 200 -20.53 -16.85 -9.78
CA ALA A 200 -21.92 -17.26 -9.82
C ALA A 200 -22.91 -16.09 -9.83
N ASN A 201 -22.53 -14.94 -9.26
CA ASN A 201 -23.38 -13.76 -9.14
C ASN A 201 -22.95 -12.64 -10.10
N ASN A 202 -22.61 -13.01 -11.34
CA ASN A 202 -22.22 -12.06 -12.40
C ASN A 202 -20.93 -11.27 -12.08
N GLY A 203 -20.06 -11.81 -11.23
CA GLY A 203 -18.89 -11.10 -10.72
C GLY A 203 -17.91 -10.62 -11.79
N VAL A 204 -17.76 -11.36 -12.89
CA VAL A 204 -16.91 -10.92 -14.03
C VAL A 204 -17.43 -9.61 -14.63
N ASN A 205 -18.74 -9.50 -14.87
CA ASN A 205 -19.31 -8.28 -15.43
C ASN A 205 -19.29 -7.12 -14.42
N ILE A 206 -19.53 -7.41 -13.13
CA ILE A 206 -19.48 -6.41 -12.06
C ILE A 206 -18.05 -5.87 -11.93
N TYR A 207 -17.04 -6.74 -11.88
CA TYR A 207 -15.63 -6.35 -11.86
C TYR A 207 -15.27 -5.42 -13.03
N LYS A 208 -15.73 -5.74 -14.24
CA LYS A 208 -15.47 -4.91 -15.41
C LYS A 208 -16.17 -3.54 -15.35
N THR A 209 -17.47 -3.55 -15.11
CA THR A 209 -18.34 -2.38 -15.35
C THR A 209 -18.55 -1.50 -14.12
N GLN A 210 -18.38 -2.03 -12.92
CA GLN A 210 -18.59 -1.33 -11.65
C GLN A 210 -17.30 -1.11 -10.87
N TYR A 211 -16.23 -1.85 -11.19
CA TYR A 211 -14.93 -1.68 -10.55
C TYR A 211 -13.88 -1.04 -11.49
N ILE A 212 -13.46 -1.75 -12.55
CA ILE A 212 -12.41 -1.28 -13.46
C ILE A 212 -12.83 -0.05 -14.28
N ASP A 213 -14.00 -0.07 -14.94
CA ASP A 213 -14.41 1.03 -15.81
C ASP A 213 -14.56 2.36 -15.03
N PRO A 214 -15.18 2.40 -13.82
CA PRO A 214 -15.20 3.61 -12.99
C PRO A 214 -13.81 4.08 -12.54
N MET A 215 -12.93 3.16 -12.14
CA MET A 215 -11.54 3.47 -11.79
C MET A 215 -10.80 4.15 -12.96
N VAL A 216 -10.93 3.60 -14.17
CA VAL A 216 -10.35 4.15 -15.40
C VAL A 216 -10.95 5.51 -15.75
N ALA A 217 -12.26 5.68 -15.59
CA ALA A 217 -12.93 6.95 -15.81
C ALA A 217 -12.43 8.03 -14.84
N ILE A 218 -12.12 7.66 -13.60
CA ILE A 218 -11.45 8.55 -12.64
C ILE A 218 -10.05 8.88 -13.13
N PHE A 219 -9.19 7.90 -13.41
CA PHE A 219 -7.80 8.16 -13.84
C PHE A 219 -7.69 9.04 -15.08
N LYS A 220 -8.60 8.93 -16.05
CA LYS A 220 -8.65 9.80 -17.23
C LYS A 220 -8.87 11.28 -16.92
N ARG A 221 -9.42 11.63 -15.74
CA ARG A 221 -9.55 13.02 -15.26
C ARG A 221 -8.29 13.54 -14.57
N TYR A 222 -7.30 12.67 -14.34
CA TYR A 222 -6.02 13.00 -13.70
C TYR A 222 -4.83 12.58 -14.56
N PRO A 223 -4.77 12.98 -15.86
CA PRO A 223 -3.67 12.60 -16.75
C PRO A 223 -2.33 13.21 -16.32
N ASP A 224 -2.35 14.23 -15.48
CA ASP A 224 -1.21 14.95 -14.92
C ASP A 224 -0.57 14.26 -13.70
N ILE A 225 -1.17 13.17 -13.22
CA ILE A 225 -0.69 12.41 -12.07
C ILE A 225 -0.05 11.09 -12.54
N PRO A 226 1.24 10.85 -12.28
CA PRO A 226 1.86 9.55 -12.51
C PRO A 226 1.39 8.57 -11.43
N LEU A 227 1.15 7.32 -11.84
CA LEU A 227 0.59 6.27 -11.02
C LEU A 227 1.36 4.96 -11.20
N ALA A 228 1.57 4.23 -10.10
CA ALA A 228 1.99 2.83 -10.10
C ALA A 228 0.89 1.96 -9.46
N LEU A 229 0.48 0.91 -10.17
CA LEU A 229 -0.61 0.02 -9.76
C LEU A 229 -0.07 -1.40 -9.56
N VAL A 230 -0.37 -2.02 -8.43
CA VAL A 230 -0.25 -3.47 -8.25
C VAL A 230 -1.57 -4.11 -8.67
N ILE A 231 -1.52 -5.11 -9.53
CA ILE A 231 -2.71 -5.75 -10.09
C ILE A 231 -2.90 -7.13 -9.47
N GLU A 232 -4.04 -7.29 -8.81
CA GLU A 232 -4.63 -8.53 -8.31
C GLU A 232 -3.64 -9.47 -7.60
N PRO A 233 -3.16 -9.10 -6.39
CA PRO A 233 -2.46 -10.02 -5.49
C PRO A 233 -3.15 -11.38 -5.37
N ASP A 234 -2.36 -12.43 -5.16
CA ASP A 234 -2.86 -13.81 -4.93
C ASP A 234 -3.70 -14.38 -6.10
N SER A 235 -3.58 -13.84 -7.32
CA SER A 235 -4.40 -14.30 -8.45
C SER A 235 -3.67 -15.31 -9.35
N VAL A 236 -2.70 -14.83 -10.13
CA VAL A 236 -2.04 -15.62 -11.17
C VAL A 236 -1.13 -16.71 -10.59
N ALA A 237 -0.51 -16.48 -9.44
CA ALA A 237 0.30 -17.48 -8.77
C ALA A 237 -0.51 -18.75 -8.43
N ASN A 238 -1.79 -18.58 -8.03
CA ASN A 238 -2.72 -19.68 -7.82
C ASN A 238 -2.99 -20.49 -9.10
N MET A 239 -2.99 -19.85 -10.28
CA MET A 239 -3.22 -20.54 -11.56
C MET A 239 -2.05 -21.44 -11.98
N ILE A 240 -0.89 -21.28 -11.34
CA ILE A 240 0.32 -22.04 -11.65
C ILE A 240 0.44 -23.25 -10.71
N THR A 241 0.12 -23.09 -9.43
CA THR A 241 0.38 -24.12 -8.42
C THR A 241 -0.87 -24.76 -7.83
N ASN A 242 -2.01 -24.05 -7.84
CA ASN A 242 -3.19 -24.43 -7.04
C ASN A 242 -4.38 -24.87 -7.92
N MET A 243 -4.10 -25.28 -9.16
CA MET A 243 -5.11 -25.82 -10.09
C MET A 243 -5.75 -27.14 -9.64
N GLY A 244 -5.20 -27.81 -8.62
CA GLY A 244 -5.85 -28.93 -7.95
C GLY A 244 -7.00 -28.51 -7.03
N THR A 245 -7.06 -27.24 -6.61
CA THR A 245 -8.15 -26.69 -5.81
C THR A 245 -9.33 -26.34 -6.71
N ALA A 246 -10.50 -26.93 -6.45
CA ALA A 246 -11.68 -26.77 -7.30
C ALA A 246 -12.10 -25.30 -7.49
N LYS A 247 -12.05 -24.47 -6.43
CA LYS A 247 -12.33 -23.03 -6.52
C LYS A 247 -11.37 -22.33 -7.49
N CYS A 248 -10.06 -22.61 -7.42
CA CYS A 248 -9.09 -22.07 -8.39
C CYS A 248 -9.31 -22.57 -9.81
N ALA A 249 -9.57 -23.87 -9.97
CA ALA A 249 -9.82 -24.45 -11.29
C ALA A 249 -11.02 -23.80 -11.98
N ASN A 250 -12.10 -23.55 -11.23
CA ASN A 250 -13.31 -22.90 -11.72
C ASN A 250 -13.11 -21.39 -11.95
N ALA A 251 -12.25 -20.73 -11.17
CA ALA A 251 -11.99 -19.30 -11.28
C ALA A 251 -11.01 -18.92 -12.39
N LYS A 252 -10.24 -19.88 -12.93
CA LYS A 252 -9.15 -19.62 -13.88
C LYS A 252 -9.54 -18.73 -15.07
N SER A 253 -10.63 -19.07 -15.76
CA SER A 253 -11.08 -18.29 -16.92
C SER A 253 -11.49 -16.88 -16.53
N ALA A 254 -12.19 -16.72 -15.41
CA ALA A 254 -12.59 -15.42 -14.88
C ALA A 254 -11.37 -14.57 -14.49
N TYR A 255 -10.36 -15.15 -13.85
CA TYR A 255 -9.13 -14.45 -13.48
C TYR A 255 -8.37 -13.96 -14.72
N GLU A 256 -8.14 -14.85 -15.69
CA GLU A 256 -7.46 -14.48 -16.94
C GLU A 256 -8.21 -13.39 -17.72
N GLU A 257 -9.55 -13.50 -17.80
CA GLU A 257 -10.40 -12.53 -18.47
C GLU A 257 -10.39 -11.16 -17.77
N CYS A 258 -10.56 -11.14 -16.45
CA CYS A 258 -10.62 -9.92 -15.66
C CYS A 258 -9.26 -9.20 -15.59
N ILE A 259 -8.16 -9.94 -15.43
CA ILE A 259 -6.81 -9.38 -15.42
C ILE A 259 -6.48 -8.81 -16.80
N SER A 260 -6.76 -9.55 -17.88
CA SER A 260 -6.56 -9.04 -19.25
C SER A 260 -7.37 -7.75 -19.48
N TYR A 261 -8.62 -7.71 -19.02
CA TYR A 261 -9.46 -6.52 -19.11
C TYR A 261 -8.89 -5.33 -18.32
N ALA A 262 -8.48 -5.54 -17.07
CA ALA A 262 -7.89 -4.50 -16.23
C ALA A 262 -6.63 -3.93 -16.87
N VAL A 263 -5.70 -4.79 -17.30
CA VAL A 263 -4.45 -4.38 -17.96
C VAL A 263 -4.72 -3.62 -19.26
N GLN A 264 -5.68 -4.04 -20.08
CA GLN A 264 -6.03 -3.32 -21.30
C GLN A 264 -6.65 -1.94 -21.02
N LYS A 265 -7.54 -1.84 -20.03
CA LYS A 265 -8.28 -0.60 -19.74
C LYS A 265 -7.46 0.43 -18.97
N LEU A 266 -6.57 -0.04 -18.09
CA LEU A 266 -5.63 0.79 -17.33
C LEU A 266 -4.38 1.18 -18.14
N ASN A 267 -4.33 0.82 -19.44
CA ASN A 267 -3.25 1.22 -20.33
C ASN A 267 -3.29 2.72 -20.71
N LEU A 268 -3.00 3.56 -19.72
CA LEU A 268 -2.92 5.01 -19.85
C LEU A 268 -1.47 5.49 -19.76
N PRO A 269 -1.07 6.58 -20.45
CA PRO A 269 0.33 7.04 -20.50
C PRO A 269 0.94 7.38 -19.14
N ASN A 270 0.11 7.77 -18.17
CA ASN A 270 0.52 8.15 -16.82
C ASN A 270 0.50 6.98 -15.82
N ILE A 271 0.27 5.74 -16.27
CA ILE A 271 0.16 4.55 -15.42
C ILE A 271 1.32 3.57 -15.70
N ALA A 272 1.89 3.00 -14.64
CA ALA A 272 2.73 1.81 -14.67
C ALA A 272 2.07 0.68 -13.85
N MET A 273 1.81 -0.46 -14.44
CA MET A 273 1.19 -1.63 -13.81
C MET A 273 2.23 -2.72 -13.53
N TYR A 274 2.11 -3.32 -12.34
CA TYR A 274 2.87 -4.47 -11.89
C TYR A 274 1.88 -5.58 -11.50
N LEU A 275 1.84 -6.67 -12.25
CA LEU A 275 0.98 -7.82 -11.93
C LEU A 275 1.61 -8.63 -10.79
N ASP A 276 0.82 -9.05 -9.82
CA ASP A 276 1.32 -9.88 -8.73
C ASP A 276 1.93 -11.20 -9.23
N ALA A 277 3.10 -11.51 -8.68
CA ALA A 277 3.93 -12.64 -9.04
C ALA A 277 4.29 -13.50 -7.82
N GLY A 278 3.43 -13.52 -6.80
CA GLY A 278 3.68 -14.25 -5.57
C GLY A 278 5.03 -13.87 -4.97
N HIS A 279 5.83 -14.88 -4.59
CA HIS A 279 7.12 -14.66 -3.95
C HIS A 279 8.06 -15.86 -4.18
N ALA A 280 9.32 -15.74 -3.73
CA ALA A 280 10.35 -16.77 -3.87
C ALA A 280 9.88 -18.15 -3.39
N GLY A 281 9.28 -18.21 -2.21
CA GLY A 281 8.72 -19.45 -1.63
C GLY A 281 7.51 -20.06 -2.31
N TRP A 282 6.98 -19.41 -3.35
CA TRP A 282 5.82 -19.87 -4.08
C TRP A 282 6.19 -20.20 -5.53
N LEU A 283 6.53 -19.19 -6.32
CA LEU A 283 6.85 -19.36 -7.74
C LEU A 283 8.35 -19.47 -8.01
N GLY A 284 9.19 -19.21 -7.02
CA GLY A 284 10.66 -19.35 -7.12
C GLY A 284 11.16 -20.80 -7.08
N TRP A 285 10.31 -21.79 -6.77
CA TRP A 285 10.67 -23.20 -6.92
C TRP A 285 10.92 -23.52 -8.41
N PRO A 286 11.97 -24.29 -8.77
CA PRO A 286 12.39 -24.46 -10.17
C PRO A 286 11.27 -24.87 -11.14
N ASP A 287 10.44 -25.84 -10.76
CA ASP A 287 9.33 -26.34 -11.59
C ASP A 287 8.21 -25.30 -11.74
N ASN A 288 7.97 -24.48 -10.73
CA ASN A 288 6.98 -23.40 -10.77
C ASN A 288 7.51 -22.25 -11.61
N LEU A 289 8.77 -21.90 -11.45
CA LEU A 289 9.42 -20.80 -12.17
C LEU A 289 9.44 -21.06 -13.69
N ALA A 290 9.74 -22.31 -14.09
CA ALA A 290 9.72 -22.74 -15.49
C ALA A 290 8.33 -22.59 -16.14
N LYS A 291 7.25 -22.78 -15.38
CA LYS A 291 5.86 -22.54 -15.84
C LYS A 291 5.51 -21.05 -15.81
N SER A 292 6.02 -20.31 -14.84
CA SER A 292 5.70 -18.91 -14.59
C SER A 292 6.17 -18.01 -15.74
N GLY A 293 7.42 -18.18 -16.20
CA GLY A 293 7.99 -17.43 -17.34
C GLY A 293 7.05 -17.27 -18.54
N PRO A 294 6.68 -18.37 -19.23
CA PRO A 294 5.78 -18.32 -20.37
C PRO A 294 4.36 -17.89 -20.00
N TYR A 295 3.84 -18.26 -18.82
CA TYR A 295 2.47 -17.93 -18.42
C TYR A 295 2.27 -16.42 -18.27
N TYR A 296 3.13 -15.75 -17.49
CA TYR A 296 3.07 -14.31 -17.28
C TYR A 296 3.34 -13.52 -18.57
N ALA A 297 4.32 -13.94 -19.37
CA ALA A 297 4.57 -13.32 -20.67
C ALA A 297 3.38 -13.48 -21.64
N ASN A 298 2.62 -14.58 -21.57
CA ASN A 298 1.40 -14.74 -22.35
C ASN A 298 0.28 -13.80 -21.90
N ILE A 299 0.12 -13.53 -20.60
CA ILE A 299 -0.83 -12.50 -20.13
C ILE A 299 -0.48 -11.14 -20.75
N TYR A 300 0.80 -10.74 -20.70
CA TYR A 300 1.28 -9.51 -21.33
C TYR A 300 0.95 -9.46 -22.83
N LYS A 301 1.25 -10.53 -23.58
CA LYS A 301 0.95 -10.61 -25.02
C LYS A 301 -0.55 -10.57 -25.32
N ASN A 302 -1.35 -11.32 -24.56
CA ASN A 302 -2.81 -11.37 -24.72
C ASN A 302 -3.49 -10.03 -24.41
N ALA A 303 -2.91 -9.24 -23.50
CA ALA A 303 -3.36 -7.88 -23.22
C ALA A 303 -2.94 -6.86 -24.32
N GLY A 304 -2.27 -7.30 -25.38
CA GLY A 304 -1.81 -6.44 -26.48
C GLY A 304 -0.46 -5.78 -26.23
N SER A 305 0.36 -6.33 -25.32
CA SER A 305 1.69 -5.80 -24.96
C SER A 305 1.68 -4.30 -24.56
N PRO A 306 0.81 -3.87 -23.63
CA PRO A 306 0.64 -2.46 -23.32
C PRO A 306 1.90 -1.87 -22.66
N ALA A 307 2.32 -0.68 -23.10
CA ALA A 307 3.53 -0.01 -22.61
C ALA A 307 3.48 0.34 -21.12
N SER A 308 2.28 0.57 -20.59
CA SER A 308 2.03 0.78 -19.15
C SER A 308 2.19 -0.51 -18.34
N PHE A 309 2.19 -1.71 -18.95
CA PHE A 309 2.36 -2.97 -18.24
C PHE A 309 3.84 -3.27 -18.02
N ARG A 310 4.37 -2.58 -17.00
CA ARG A 310 5.79 -2.45 -16.69
C ARG A 310 6.44 -3.74 -16.23
N GLY A 311 5.70 -4.58 -15.49
CA GLY A 311 6.25 -5.84 -15.02
C GLY A 311 5.47 -6.46 -13.87
N LEU A 312 6.18 -6.88 -12.82
CA LEU A 312 5.64 -7.75 -11.76
C LEU A 312 5.86 -7.20 -10.34
N ALA A 313 4.93 -7.46 -9.44
CA ALA A 313 5.06 -7.20 -8.01
C ALA A 313 5.34 -8.51 -7.28
N THR A 314 6.30 -8.51 -6.35
CA THR A 314 6.71 -9.72 -5.61
C THR A 314 6.67 -9.48 -4.11
N ASN A 315 6.53 -10.58 -3.35
CA ASN A 315 6.47 -10.60 -1.89
C ASN A 315 5.28 -9.85 -1.29
N VAL A 316 4.26 -9.53 -2.09
CA VAL A 316 3.06 -8.79 -1.65
C VAL A 316 2.44 -9.50 -0.45
N ALA A 317 2.31 -8.76 0.66
CA ALA A 317 1.79 -9.30 1.93
C ALA A 317 2.57 -10.52 2.47
N ASN A 318 3.81 -10.74 2.06
CA ASN A 318 4.65 -11.82 2.57
C ASN A 318 5.87 -11.26 3.33
N TYR A 319 6.85 -12.11 3.65
CA TYR A 319 7.88 -11.82 4.64
C TYR A 319 9.29 -12.10 4.15
N ASN A 320 9.49 -12.49 2.89
CA ASN A 320 10.81 -12.90 2.42
C ASN A 320 11.79 -11.74 2.45
N ALA A 321 13.03 -12.06 2.78
CA ALA A 321 14.14 -11.13 2.64
C ALA A 321 14.27 -10.68 1.18
N TRP A 322 14.65 -9.43 0.95
CA TRP A 322 15.16 -9.02 -0.36
C TRP A 322 16.41 -9.83 -0.73
N SER A 323 17.42 -9.86 0.15
CA SER A 323 18.64 -10.63 -0.08
C SER A 323 19.22 -11.13 1.24
N ILE A 324 19.57 -12.42 1.31
CA ILE A 324 20.13 -13.05 2.51
C ILE A 324 21.26 -14.03 2.19
N SER A 325 22.28 -14.05 3.04
CA SER A 325 23.45 -14.92 2.91
C SER A 325 23.12 -16.37 3.26
N THR A 326 22.35 -16.60 4.31
CA THR A 326 21.93 -17.91 4.79
C THR A 326 20.42 -18.03 4.69
N CYS A 327 19.95 -19.03 3.94
CA CYS A 327 18.53 -19.28 3.78
C CYS A 327 17.88 -19.63 5.13
N PRO A 328 16.70 -19.09 5.45
CA PRO A 328 15.96 -19.47 6.65
C PRO A 328 15.64 -20.98 6.68
N PRO A 329 15.57 -21.63 7.86
CA PRO A 329 15.34 -23.08 7.94
C PRO A 329 14.06 -23.57 7.26
N TYR A 330 12.98 -22.79 7.29
CA TYR A 330 11.71 -23.13 6.66
C TYR A 330 11.74 -23.10 5.12
N THR A 331 12.83 -22.63 4.50
CA THR A 331 13.04 -22.69 3.03
C THR A 331 13.84 -23.93 2.60
N GLN A 332 13.93 -24.96 3.45
CA GLN A 332 14.73 -26.15 3.18
C GLN A 332 14.42 -26.76 1.79
N GLY A 333 15.47 -27.03 1.02
CA GLY A 333 15.36 -27.58 -0.34
C GLY A 333 15.24 -26.52 -1.44
N ALA A 334 15.01 -25.25 -1.10
CA ALA A 334 14.96 -24.17 -2.08
C ALA A 334 16.36 -23.64 -2.42
N SER A 335 16.69 -23.58 -3.71
CA SER A 335 17.88 -22.89 -4.22
C SER A 335 17.68 -21.36 -4.32
N ILE A 336 16.42 -20.92 -4.36
CA ILE A 336 15.99 -19.52 -4.37
C ILE A 336 15.23 -19.30 -3.05
N CYS A 337 15.83 -18.61 -2.08
CA CYS A 337 15.28 -18.40 -0.74
C CYS A 337 15.09 -16.91 -0.38
N ASP A 338 15.28 -16.01 -1.34
CA ASP A 338 15.03 -14.59 -1.23
C ASP A 338 14.52 -14.01 -2.55
N GLU A 339 13.97 -12.79 -2.48
CA GLU A 339 13.33 -12.17 -3.64
C GLU A 339 14.34 -11.73 -4.70
N LYS A 340 15.57 -11.35 -4.33
CA LYS A 340 16.62 -10.98 -5.28
C LYS A 340 16.97 -12.15 -6.19
N ARG A 341 17.21 -13.35 -5.63
CA ARG A 341 17.45 -14.56 -6.43
C ARG A 341 16.25 -14.90 -7.28
N TYR A 342 15.03 -14.73 -6.75
CA TYR A 342 13.79 -15.01 -7.46
C TYR A 342 13.64 -14.12 -8.71
N ILE A 343 13.69 -12.79 -8.57
CA ILE A 343 13.49 -11.91 -9.72
C ILE A 343 14.60 -12.05 -10.76
N ASN A 344 15.85 -12.33 -10.33
CA ASN A 344 16.97 -12.53 -11.24
C ASN A 344 16.91 -13.89 -11.98
N ALA A 345 16.17 -14.86 -11.45
CA ALA A 345 15.85 -16.10 -12.15
C ALA A 345 14.60 -15.95 -13.05
N PHE A 346 13.63 -15.13 -12.63
CA PHE A 346 12.36 -14.95 -13.34
C PHE A 346 12.48 -13.99 -14.54
N GLY A 347 13.14 -12.84 -14.37
CA GLY A 347 13.29 -11.81 -15.41
C GLY A 347 13.84 -12.35 -16.75
N PRO A 348 14.91 -13.17 -16.77
CA PRO A 348 15.39 -13.80 -18.00
C PRO A 348 14.35 -14.67 -18.71
N LEU A 349 13.52 -15.41 -17.98
CA LEU A 349 12.47 -16.24 -18.55
C LEU A 349 11.36 -15.40 -19.18
N LEU A 350 10.98 -14.28 -18.57
CA LEU A 350 10.02 -13.33 -19.15
C LEU A 350 10.57 -12.74 -20.44
N ARG A 351 11.84 -12.30 -20.43
CA ARG A 351 12.51 -11.72 -21.60
C ARG A 351 12.62 -12.73 -22.74
N GLN A 352 12.95 -13.98 -22.45
CA GLN A 352 12.96 -15.07 -23.42
C GLN A 352 11.58 -15.30 -24.06
N ASN A 353 10.49 -15.03 -23.33
CA ASN A 353 9.12 -15.18 -23.80
C ASN A 353 8.51 -13.88 -24.37
N GLY A 354 9.33 -12.86 -24.58
CA GLY A 354 8.96 -11.62 -25.29
C GLY A 354 8.53 -10.46 -24.40
N TRP A 355 8.80 -10.51 -23.09
CA TRP A 355 8.46 -9.42 -22.16
C TRP A 355 9.67 -8.98 -21.33
N ASP A 356 10.15 -7.76 -21.55
CA ASP A 356 11.23 -7.15 -20.79
C ASP A 356 10.71 -6.51 -19.48
N ALA A 357 10.17 -7.37 -18.61
CA ALA A 357 9.52 -6.95 -17.36
C ALA A 357 10.53 -6.46 -16.31
N HIS A 358 10.11 -5.44 -15.57
CA HIS A 358 10.75 -5.00 -14.32
C HIS A 358 9.96 -5.44 -13.08
N PHE A 359 10.51 -5.22 -11.90
CA PHE A 359 9.93 -5.68 -10.65
C PHE A 359 9.81 -4.57 -9.62
N ILE A 360 8.80 -4.71 -8.75
CA ILE A 360 8.79 -4.10 -7.42
C ILE A 360 8.68 -5.21 -6.37
N VAL A 361 9.20 -4.96 -5.18
CA VAL A 361 9.21 -5.95 -4.09
C VAL A 361 8.70 -5.33 -2.80
N ASP A 362 7.70 -5.98 -2.22
CA ASP A 362 7.21 -5.62 -0.89
C ASP A 362 8.26 -5.99 0.16
N GLN A 363 8.64 -5.03 1.01
CA GLN A 363 9.51 -5.26 2.17
C GLN A 363 8.86 -4.74 3.46
N GLY A 364 7.55 -4.48 3.45
CA GLY A 364 6.81 -3.94 4.58
C GLY A 364 6.92 -4.76 5.86
N ARG A 365 7.11 -6.08 5.76
CA ARG A 365 7.17 -6.99 6.92
C ARG A 365 8.39 -7.90 6.95
N SER A 366 9.43 -7.55 6.18
CA SER A 366 10.59 -8.41 5.93
C SER A 366 11.84 -8.10 6.76
N GLY A 367 11.76 -7.20 7.75
CA GLY A 367 12.93 -6.69 8.48
C GLY A 367 13.66 -7.73 9.33
N LYS A 368 12.91 -8.66 9.92
CA LYS A 368 13.47 -9.71 10.79
C LYS A 368 13.53 -11.04 10.05
N GLN A 369 14.76 -11.55 9.90
CA GLN A 369 15.08 -12.82 9.26
C GLN A 369 16.02 -13.66 10.13
N PRO A 370 15.85 -14.98 10.22
CA PRO A 370 14.63 -15.71 9.88
C PRO A 370 13.39 -15.12 10.59
N THR A 371 12.23 -15.24 9.96
CA THR A 371 10.95 -14.99 10.63
C THR A 371 10.69 -16.09 11.67
N GLY A 372 9.57 -16.01 12.39
CA GLY A 372 9.09 -17.09 13.25
C GLY A 372 8.16 -18.08 12.54
N GLN A 373 8.19 -18.13 11.21
CA GLN A 373 7.43 -19.13 10.45
C GLN A 373 7.96 -20.55 10.71
N GLY A 374 7.06 -21.52 10.87
CA GLY A 374 7.38 -22.94 10.96
C GLY A 374 7.53 -23.58 9.58
N GLN A 375 6.74 -23.12 8.61
CA GLN A 375 6.79 -23.50 7.20
C GLN A 375 6.74 -22.25 6.33
N TRP A 376 7.33 -22.31 5.13
CA TRP A 376 7.36 -21.13 4.25
C TRP A 376 5.96 -20.66 3.81
N GLY A 377 5.00 -21.59 3.73
CA GLY A 377 3.60 -21.31 3.45
C GLY A 377 2.79 -20.75 4.63
N ASP A 378 3.40 -20.52 5.80
CA ASP A 378 2.72 -19.89 6.95
C ASP A 378 2.60 -18.38 6.70
N TRP A 379 1.57 -17.97 5.96
CA TRP A 379 1.40 -16.58 5.50
C TRP A 379 0.65 -15.68 6.50
N CYS A 380 -0.24 -16.24 7.32
CA CYS A 380 -1.16 -15.42 8.11
C CYS A 380 -0.54 -14.93 9.43
N ASN A 381 -0.46 -13.61 9.62
CA ASN A 381 -0.02 -12.94 10.85
C ASN A 381 1.26 -13.54 11.45
N ALA A 382 2.28 -13.80 10.63
CA ALA A 382 3.45 -14.57 11.06
C ALA A 382 4.18 -13.91 12.26
N ILE A 383 4.50 -14.70 13.28
CA ILE A 383 5.26 -14.24 14.45
C ILE A 383 6.72 -13.95 14.08
N GLY A 384 7.38 -13.12 14.88
CA GLY A 384 8.81 -12.84 14.70
C GLY A 384 9.13 -12.09 13.40
N THR A 385 8.20 -11.29 12.89
CA THR A 385 8.40 -10.39 11.74
C THR A 385 8.67 -8.96 12.21
N GLY A 386 9.18 -8.12 11.32
CA GLY A 386 9.59 -6.74 11.60
C GLY A 386 9.38 -5.84 10.38
N PHE A 387 9.13 -4.54 10.58
CA PHE A 387 9.16 -3.59 9.46
C PHE A 387 10.51 -3.62 8.75
N GLY A 388 10.50 -3.76 7.42
CA GLY A 388 11.73 -3.98 6.63
C GLY A 388 12.31 -2.73 5.96
N ILE A 389 13.09 -2.96 4.91
CA ILE A 389 13.71 -1.92 4.08
C ILE A 389 12.65 -0.88 3.69
N ARG A 390 12.96 0.41 3.90
CA ARG A 390 12.02 1.49 3.56
C ARG A 390 11.89 1.64 2.04
N PRO A 391 10.75 2.14 1.53
CA PRO A 391 10.58 2.34 0.10
C PRO A 391 11.67 3.23 -0.50
N ASP A 392 12.36 2.73 -1.52
CA ASP A 392 13.52 3.38 -2.14
C ASP A 392 13.75 2.82 -3.56
N THR A 393 14.38 3.62 -4.41
CA THR A 393 14.83 3.26 -5.77
C THR A 393 16.33 2.95 -5.85
N ALA A 394 17.08 3.14 -4.76
CA ALA A 394 18.48 2.72 -4.67
C ALA A 394 18.61 1.20 -4.44
N THR A 395 18.16 0.41 -5.42
CA THR A 395 18.02 -1.06 -5.32
C THR A 395 19.31 -1.82 -5.57
N ASN A 396 20.25 -1.24 -6.32
CA ASN A 396 21.44 -1.90 -6.85
C ASN A 396 21.13 -3.20 -7.63
N ASP A 397 19.98 -3.26 -8.29
CA ASP A 397 19.55 -4.37 -9.15
C ASP A 397 18.86 -3.82 -10.40
N ALA A 398 19.27 -4.27 -11.59
CA ALA A 398 18.79 -3.72 -12.85
C ALA A 398 17.32 -4.09 -13.15
N LEU A 399 16.81 -5.16 -12.54
CA LEU A 399 15.43 -5.60 -12.71
C LEU A 399 14.48 -4.95 -11.70
N LEU A 400 14.98 -4.48 -10.54
CA LEU A 400 14.15 -3.91 -9.48
C LEU A 400 14.00 -2.40 -9.62
N ASP A 401 12.79 -1.95 -9.93
CA ASP A 401 12.43 -0.52 -10.00
C ASP A 401 12.42 0.12 -8.61
N ALA A 402 11.86 -0.56 -7.59
CA ALA A 402 11.78 -0.03 -6.22
C ALA A 402 11.58 -1.11 -5.16
N PHE A 403 12.13 -0.85 -3.97
CA PHE A 403 11.56 -1.36 -2.72
C PHE A 403 10.27 -0.59 -2.42
N VAL A 404 9.24 -1.31 -2.01
CA VAL A 404 7.92 -0.73 -1.70
C VAL A 404 7.34 -1.40 -0.46
N TRP A 405 6.35 -0.75 0.16
CA TRP A 405 5.51 -1.35 1.19
C TRP A 405 4.10 -1.48 0.63
N ILE A 406 3.73 -2.70 0.22
CA ILE A 406 2.42 -2.93 -0.42
C ILE A 406 1.39 -3.26 0.65
N LYS A 407 1.58 -4.32 1.45
CA LYS A 407 0.72 -4.60 2.61
C LYS A 407 1.02 -3.63 3.75
N PRO A 408 0.05 -2.84 4.25
CA PRO A 408 0.24 -2.00 5.42
C PRO A 408 0.39 -2.87 6.67
N GLY A 409 1.58 -2.89 7.26
CA GLY A 409 1.87 -3.74 8.42
C GLY A 409 1.07 -3.29 9.65
N GLY A 410 0.32 -4.18 10.28
CA GLY A 410 -0.58 -3.84 11.38
C GLY A 410 -2.05 -4.02 10.99
N GLU A 411 -2.40 -3.93 9.71
CA GLU A 411 -3.66 -4.47 9.21
C GLU A 411 -3.57 -6.00 9.18
N CYS A 412 -4.52 -6.66 9.84
CA CYS A 412 -4.53 -8.11 10.00
C CYS A 412 -4.61 -8.85 8.66
N ASP A 413 -4.02 -10.05 8.59
CA ASP A 413 -4.16 -10.95 7.43
C ASP A 413 -5.41 -11.83 7.52
N GLY A 414 -5.91 -12.12 8.73
CA GLY A 414 -7.06 -12.98 8.95
C GLY A 414 -7.30 -13.33 10.42
N THR A 415 -8.54 -13.67 10.75
CA THR A 415 -8.96 -13.96 12.12
C THR A 415 -8.44 -15.29 12.63
N SER A 416 -8.07 -15.34 13.91
CA SER A 416 -7.73 -16.60 14.59
C SER A 416 -8.91 -17.21 15.33
N ASP A 417 -10.10 -16.61 15.26
CA ASP A 417 -11.32 -17.15 15.84
C ASP A 417 -11.85 -18.28 14.95
N THR A 418 -11.74 -19.52 15.43
CA THR A 418 -12.18 -20.73 14.71
C THR A 418 -13.69 -20.77 14.47
N SER A 419 -14.48 -19.94 15.14
CA SER A 419 -15.93 -19.83 14.95
C SER A 419 -16.33 -18.79 13.91
N ALA A 420 -15.40 -17.94 13.47
CA ALA A 420 -15.66 -16.91 12.48
C ALA A 420 -15.92 -17.52 11.09
N VAL A 421 -16.87 -16.94 10.36
CA VAL A 421 -17.23 -17.37 9.00
C VAL A 421 -16.02 -17.34 8.06
N ARG A 422 -15.07 -16.43 8.29
CA ARG A 422 -13.86 -16.22 7.49
C ARG A 422 -12.59 -16.76 8.14
N TYR A 423 -12.70 -17.75 9.02
CA TYR A 423 -11.53 -18.39 9.59
C TYR A 423 -10.73 -19.15 8.52
N ASP A 424 -9.42 -18.89 8.47
CA ASP A 424 -8.46 -19.70 7.74
C ASP A 424 -7.52 -20.41 8.73
N SER A 425 -7.28 -21.70 8.49
CA SER A 425 -6.47 -22.55 9.38
C SER A 425 -5.02 -22.09 9.47
N HIS A 426 -4.49 -21.40 8.46
CA HIS A 426 -3.17 -20.77 8.53
C HIS A 426 -3.13 -19.71 9.64
N CYS A 427 -4.22 -18.96 9.88
CA CYS A 427 -4.31 -17.95 10.95
C CYS A 427 -4.43 -18.57 12.35
N GLY A 428 -4.81 -19.85 12.45
CA GLY A 428 -4.79 -20.63 13.68
C GLY A 428 -3.45 -21.30 13.99
N SER A 429 -2.50 -21.30 13.06
CA SER A 429 -1.23 -22.04 13.16
C SER A 429 -0.37 -21.58 14.34
N SER A 430 0.56 -22.41 14.84
CA SER A 430 1.52 -22.01 15.88
C SER A 430 2.44 -20.86 15.46
N SER A 431 2.61 -20.67 14.16
CA SER A 431 3.42 -19.61 13.55
C SER A 431 2.71 -18.26 13.46
N SER A 432 1.40 -18.20 13.77
CA SER A 432 0.60 -16.98 13.68
C SER A 432 0.43 -16.30 15.04
N LEU A 433 0.54 -14.97 15.06
CA LEU A 433 0.26 -14.18 16.25
C LEU A 433 -1.25 -14.22 16.54
N LYS A 434 -1.61 -14.50 17.79
CA LYS A 434 -2.99 -14.70 18.24
C LYS A 434 -3.23 -14.04 19.60
N PRO A 435 -4.47 -13.66 19.95
CA PRO A 435 -5.65 -13.67 19.09
C PRO A 435 -5.58 -12.58 18.02
N ALA A 436 -6.01 -12.89 16.79
CA ALA A 436 -6.01 -12.00 15.63
C ALA A 436 -7.44 -11.63 15.23
N PRO A 437 -7.71 -10.35 14.88
CA PRO A 437 -9.03 -9.89 14.44
C PRO A 437 -9.27 -10.23 12.95
N GLU A 438 -10.39 -9.78 12.39
CA GLU A 438 -10.73 -9.97 10.97
C GLU A 438 -9.68 -9.36 10.02
N ALA A 439 -9.51 -9.98 8.85
CA ALA A 439 -8.59 -9.49 7.81
C ALA A 439 -8.86 -8.02 7.46
N GLY A 440 -7.79 -7.25 7.27
CA GLY A 440 -7.85 -5.81 6.96
C GLY A 440 -8.16 -4.90 8.15
N THR A 441 -8.54 -5.45 9.32
CA THR A 441 -8.75 -4.65 10.53
C THR A 441 -7.46 -4.49 11.33
N TRP A 442 -7.39 -3.44 12.16
CA TRP A 442 -6.19 -3.13 12.95
C TRP A 442 -5.85 -4.21 13.98
N PHE A 443 -4.62 -4.71 13.94
CA PHE A 443 -4.05 -5.69 14.87
C PHE A 443 -2.89 -5.07 15.66
N GLN A 444 -3.24 -4.43 16.78
CA GLN A 444 -2.28 -3.69 17.63
C GLN A 444 -1.05 -4.50 18.04
N ALA A 445 -1.23 -5.71 18.56
CA ALA A 445 -0.11 -6.53 19.02
C ALA A 445 0.86 -6.91 17.88
N TYR A 446 0.32 -7.09 16.66
CA TYR A 446 1.13 -7.35 15.47
C TYR A 446 1.90 -6.10 15.04
N PHE A 447 1.26 -4.93 15.03
CA PHE A 447 1.94 -3.67 14.75
C PHE A 447 3.10 -3.42 15.73
N GLU A 448 2.91 -3.70 17.03
CA GLU A 448 3.97 -3.59 18.02
C GLU A 448 5.12 -4.59 17.76
N GLN A 449 4.81 -5.83 17.39
CA GLN A 449 5.84 -6.80 16.96
C GLN A 449 6.66 -6.23 15.80
N LEU A 450 6.00 -5.65 14.79
CA LEU A 450 6.68 -5.08 13.64
C LEU A 450 7.61 -3.92 14.01
N LEU A 451 7.19 -3.06 14.95
CA LEU A 451 8.01 -1.95 15.47
C LEU A 451 9.23 -2.46 16.23
N VAL A 452 9.04 -3.40 17.15
CA VAL A 452 10.12 -3.96 17.98
C VAL A 452 11.21 -4.62 17.12
N ASN A 453 10.78 -5.31 16.07
CA ASN A 453 11.66 -6.06 15.19
C ASN A 453 12.06 -5.28 13.92
N ALA A 454 11.77 -3.98 13.85
CA ALA A 454 12.04 -3.18 12.66
C ALA A 454 13.54 -3.17 12.31
N ASN A 455 13.84 -3.42 11.03
CA ASN A 455 15.20 -3.42 10.51
C ASN A 455 15.23 -2.83 9.07
N PRO A 456 15.83 -1.65 8.87
CA PRO A 456 16.44 -0.79 9.90
C PRO A 456 15.44 -0.34 10.98
N SER A 457 15.91 -0.07 12.19
CA SER A 457 15.06 0.41 13.28
C SER A 457 14.49 1.79 12.96
N PHE A 458 13.35 2.13 13.57
CA PHE A 458 12.84 3.50 13.55
C PHE A 458 13.52 4.35 14.63
N PRO A 459 13.67 5.67 14.40
CA PRO A 459 14.29 6.60 15.34
C PRO A 459 13.47 6.82 16.63
#